data_AF-A0A6P0DSY7-F1
#
_entry.id   AF-A0A6P0DSY7-F1
#
_cell.length_a   1.000
_cell.length_b   1.000
_cell.length_c   1.000
_cell.angle_alpha   90.00
_cell.angle_beta   90.00
_cell.angle_gamma   90.00
#
_symmetry.space_group_name_H-M   'P 1'
#
loop_
_entity.id
_entity.type
_entity.pdbx_description
1 polymer ?
#
loop_
_entity_poly.entity_id
_entity_poly.type
_entity_poly.pdbx_seq_one_letter_code
_entity_poly.pdbx_strand_id
1 'polypeptide(L)'
;VPIDPVLAILGDRAPNHVVERVRQEMGFNLPLYQQFFIYIKGILSGDFGNSVLTTNPVMVDIRRAFPATVELATLGTLIGAFVGVPLGVLAAVRRGSIVDQVVRVIGLIGYSVPIFWLALISLVIFYAQLR
;
A
#
# COMPACT_ATOMS: atom_id res chain seq x y z
N VAL A 1 -3.84 -10.65 -12.53
CA VAL A 1 -2.96 -9.76 -13.31
C VAL A 1 -2.02 -10.66 -14.10
N PRO A 2 -1.88 -10.50 -15.42
CA PRO A 2 -0.93 -11.27 -16.21
C PRO A 2 0.48 -11.14 -15.62
N ILE A 3 1.24 -12.24 -15.57
CA ILE A 3 2.65 -12.23 -15.12
C ILE A 3 3.52 -11.44 -16.12
N ASP A 4 3.09 -11.37 -17.38
CA ASP A 4 3.76 -10.59 -18.43
C ASP A 4 3.23 -9.15 -18.48
N PRO A 5 4.08 -8.13 -18.28
CA PRO A 5 3.67 -6.73 -18.34
C PRO A 5 3.15 -6.31 -19.71
N VAL A 6 3.61 -6.94 -20.80
CA VAL A 6 3.15 -6.64 -22.17
C VAL A 6 1.69 -7.06 -22.35
N LEU A 7 1.33 -8.25 -21.83
CA LEU A 7 -0.05 -8.74 -21.86
C LEU A 7 -0.94 -7.99 -20.89
N ALA A 8 -0.39 -7.47 -19.78
CA ALA A 8 -1.12 -6.58 -18.89
C ALA A 8 -1.50 -5.24 -19.57
N ILE A 9 -0.69 -4.77 -20.52
CA ILE A 9 -0.97 -3.55 -21.31
C ILE A 9 -1.92 -3.86 -22.48
N LEU A 10 -1.66 -4.92 -23.25
CA LEU A 10 -2.36 -5.21 -24.51
C LEU A 10 -3.61 -6.09 -24.33
N GLY A 11 -3.75 -6.76 -23.19
CA GLY A 11 -4.77 -7.76 -22.91
C GLY A 11 -4.45 -9.14 -23.50
N ASP A 12 -5.06 -10.18 -22.92
CA ASP A 12 -4.77 -11.59 -23.22
C ASP A 12 -5.16 -12.03 -24.66
N ARG A 13 -5.84 -11.17 -25.43
CA ARG A 13 -6.29 -11.45 -26.82
C ARG A 13 -5.44 -10.75 -27.88
N ALA A 14 -4.37 -10.07 -27.50
CA ALA A 14 -3.53 -9.35 -28.44
C ALA A 14 -2.84 -10.31 -29.43
N PRO A 15 -2.78 -9.99 -30.74
CA PRO A 15 -2.07 -10.80 -31.71
C PRO A 15 -0.58 -10.91 -31.37
N ASN A 16 0.01 -12.11 -31.49
CA ASN A 16 1.41 -12.37 -31.13
C ASN A 16 2.41 -11.40 -31.77
N HIS A 17 2.17 -10.97 -33.02
CA HIS A 17 3.04 -10.02 -33.70
C HIS A 17 3.03 -8.61 -33.08
N VAL A 18 1.94 -8.21 -32.42
CA VAL A 18 1.82 -6.94 -31.69
C VAL A 18 2.51 -7.07 -30.34
N VAL A 19 2.30 -8.19 -29.64
CA VAL A 19 2.96 -8.50 -28.36
C VAL A 19 4.48 -8.44 -28.51
N GLU A 20 5.02 -9.10 -29.54
CA GLU A 20 6.46 -9.15 -29.77
C GLU A 20 7.07 -7.81 -30.16
N ARG A 21 6.33 -7.01 -30.94
CA ARG A 21 6.74 -5.64 -31.26
C ARG A 21 6.82 -4.77 -30.01
N VAL A 22 5.75 -4.76 -29.21
CA VAL A 22 5.66 -3.95 -28.00
C VAL A 22 6.66 -4.41 -26.93
N ARG A 23 6.92 -5.72 -26.85
CA ARG A 23 7.97 -6.29 -25.98
C ARG A 23 9.36 -5.77 -26.34
N GLN A 24 9.66 -5.65 -27.64
CA GLN A 24 10.93 -5.08 -28.10
C GLN A 24 10.99 -3.57 -27.86
N GLU A 25 9.91 -2.84 -28.15
CA GLU A 25 9.83 -1.38 -27.94
C GLU A 25 10.01 -0.99 -26.46
N MET A 26 9.44 -1.78 -25.54
CA MET A 26 9.60 -1.57 -24.09
C MET A 26 10.90 -2.15 -23.52
N GLY A 27 11.75 -2.78 -24.32
CA GLY A 27 13.00 -3.38 -23.88
C GLY A 27 12.83 -4.62 -22.99
N PHE A 28 11.63 -5.22 -22.95
CA PHE A 28 11.34 -6.41 -22.16
C PHE A 28 11.95 -7.70 -22.74
N ASN A 29 12.54 -7.63 -23.93
CA ASN A 29 13.37 -8.67 -24.53
C ASN A 29 14.83 -8.66 -24.01
N LEU A 30 15.25 -7.60 -23.29
CA LEU A 30 16.60 -7.49 -22.76
C LEU A 30 16.77 -8.33 -21.48
N PRO A 31 18.01 -8.72 -21.11
CA PRO A 31 18.28 -9.30 -19.81
C PRO A 31 17.81 -8.41 -18.66
N LEU A 32 17.30 -9.00 -17.56
CA LEU A 32 16.70 -8.26 -16.43
C LEU A 32 17.59 -7.16 -15.85
N TYR A 33 18.90 -7.39 -15.79
CA TYR A 33 19.83 -6.37 -15.31
C TYR A 33 19.81 -5.11 -16.18
N GLN A 34 19.71 -5.25 -17.51
CA GLN A 34 19.62 -4.11 -18.43
C GLN A 34 18.29 -3.37 -18.26
N GLN A 35 17.18 -4.12 -18.14
CA GLN A 35 15.86 -3.52 -17.88
C GLN A 35 15.88 -2.69 -16.60
N PHE A 36 16.49 -3.22 -15.54
CA PHE A 36 16.64 -2.51 -14.27
C PHE A 36 17.50 -1.24 -14.43
N PHE A 37 18.63 -1.30 -15.15
CA PHE A 37 19.45 -0.11 -15.40
C PHE A 37 18.69 0.97 -16.19
N ILE A 38 17.92 0.58 -17.21
CA ILE A 38 17.08 1.52 -17.98
C ILE A 38 16.03 2.17 -17.06
N TYR A 39 15.35 1.37 -16.24
CA TYR A 39 14.36 1.84 -15.29
C TYR A 39 14.95 2.83 -14.28
N ILE A 40 16.09 2.49 -13.66
CA ILE A 40 16.76 3.37 -12.70
C ILE A 40 17.23 4.66 -13.36
N LYS A 41 17.78 4.60 -14.58
CA LYS A 41 18.17 5.79 -15.34
C LYS A 41 16.96 6.70 -15.61
N GLY A 42 15.80 6.13 -15.94
CA GLY A 42 14.54 6.87 -16.08
C GLY A 42 14.15 7.58 -14.78
N ILE A 43 14.08 6.84 -13.66
CA ILE A 43 13.72 7.40 -12.35
C ILE A 43 14.64 8.54 -11.95
N LEU A 44 15.95 8.36 -12.09
CA LEU A 44 16.94 9.38 -11.75
C LEU A 44 16.82 10.64 -12.62
N SER A 45 16.23 10.51 -13.81
CA SER A 45 15.90 11.62 -14.71
C SER A 45 14.51 12.23 -14.43
N GLY A 46 13.78 11.70 -13.44
CA GLY A 46 12.42 12.11 -13.10
C GLY A 46 11.31 11.44 -13.93
N ASP A 47 11.66 10.49 -14.81
CA ASP A 47 10.72 9.71 -15.60
C ASP A 47 10.41 8.37 -14.91
N PHE A 48 9.20 8.26 -14.36
CA PHE A 48 8.72 7.06 -13.69
C PHE A 48 7.93 6.14 -14.64
N GLY A 49 7.81 6.51 -15.91
CA GLY A 49 6.99 5.83 -16.90
C GLY A 49 5.49 5.99 -16.66
N ASN A 50 4.73 5.17 -17.37
CA ASN A 50 3.27 5.11 -17.29
C ASN A 50 2.81 3.86 -16.53
N SER A 51 1.73 4.02 -15.79
CA SER A 51 1.08 2.92 -15.07
C SER A 51 0.40 1.98 -16.06
N VAL A 52 0.64 0.68 -15.89
CA VAL A 52 -0.02 -0.37 -16.69
C VAL A 52 -1.52 -0.48 -16.38
N LEU A 53 -1.95 -0.04 -15.19
CA LEU A 53 -3.35 -0.10 -14.76
C LEU A 53 -4.16 1.12 -15.18
N THR A 54 -3.60 2.31 -15.00
CA THR A 54 -4.32 3.59 -15.20
C THR A 54 -3.96 4.26 -16.52
N THR A 55 -2.90 3.82 -17.19
CA THR A 55 -2.33 4.43 -18.41
C THR A 55 -1.81 5.87 -18.19
N ASN A 56 -1.88 6.40 -16.97
CA ASN A 56 -1.37 7.73 -16.62
C ASN A 56 0.13 7.68 -16.31
N PRO A 57 0.84 8.82 -16.38
CA PRO A 57 2.17 8.95 -15.80
C PRO A 57 2.13 8.60 -14.31
N VAL A 58 3.02 7.71 -13.86
CA VAL A 58 3.03 7.19 -12.48
C VAL A 58 3.09 8.32 -11.44
N MET A 59 3.81 9.40 -11.74
CA MET A 59 3.93 10.56 -10.86
C MET A 59 2.58 11.26 -10.58
N VAL A 60 1.64 11.23 -11.53
CA VAL A 60 0.30 11.82 -11.33
C VAL A 60 -0.48 11.01 -10.29
N ASP A 61 -0.44 9.69 -10.40
CA ASP A 61 -1.13 8.80 -9.45
C ASP A 61 -0.50 8.89 -8.06
N ILE A 62 0.84 8.94 -7.97
CA ILE A 62 1.54 9.14 -6.70
C ILE A 62 1.13 10.47 -6.05
N ARG A 63 1.17 11.59 -6.78
CA ARG A 63 0.80 12.90 -6.23
C ARG A 63 -0.64 12.96 -5.73
N ARG A 64 -1.53 12.16 -6.32
CA ARG A 64 -2.92 12.06 -5.90
C ARG A 64 -3.09 11.25 -4.61
N ALA A 65 -2.41 10.12 -4.48
CA ALA A 65 -2.62 9.18 -3.36
C ALA A 65 -1.68 9.41 -2.16
N PHE A 66 -0.46 9.91 -2.42
CA PHE A 66 0.58 10.05 -1.41
C PHE A 66 0.22 11.02 -0.28
N PRO A 67 -0.38 12.21 -0.52
CA PRO A 67 -0.71 13.13 0.57
C PRO A 67 -1.67 12.52 1.59
N ALA A 68 -2.74 11.85 1.13
CA ALA A 68 -3.69 11.18 2.00
C ALA A 68 -3.04 10.02 2.77
N THR A 69 -2.11 9.29 2.16
CA THR A 69 -1.38 8.22 2.83
C THR A 69 -0.50 8.77 3.95
N VAL A 70 0.23 9.86 3.69
CA VAL A 70 1.09 10.51 4.69
C VAL A 70 0.25 11.08 5.84
N GLU A 71 -0.87 11.73 5.52
CA GLU A 71 -1.79 12.26 6.53
C GLU A 71 -2.31 11.15 7.44
N LEU A 72 -2.85 10.08 6.86
CA LEU A 72 -3.41 8.94 7.61
C LEU A 72 -2.33 8.22 8.42
N ALA A 73 -1.16 7.95 7.83
CA ALA A 73 -0.06 7.27 8.52
C ALA A 73 0.48 8.11 9.67
N THR A 74 0.63 9.42 9.47
CA THR A 74 1.15 10.33 10.51
C THR A 74 0.17 10.44 11.66
N LEU A 75 -1.11 10.73 11.39
CA LEU A 75 -2.13 10.86 12.44
C LEU A 75 -2.34 9.53 13.17
N GLY A 76 -2.43 8.42 12.44
CA GLY A 76 -2.55 7.09 13.04
C GLY A 76 -1.37 6.74 13.94
N THR A 77 -0.15 7.06 13.51
CA THR A 77 1.07 6.84 14.32
C THR A 77 1.08 7.72 15.56
N LEU A 78 0.72 9.00 15.43
CA LEU A 78 0.69 9.92 16.57
C LEU A 78 -0.36 9.47 17.59
N ILE A 79 -1.59 9.22 17.16
CA ILE A 79 -2.67 8.74 18.04
C ILE A 79 -2.26 7.41 18.70
N GLY A 80 -1.75 6.47 17.91
CA GLY A 80 -1.27 5.18 18.40
C GLY A 80 -0.14 5.30 19.41
N ALA A 81 0.81 6.21 19.20
CA ALA A 81 1.90 6.46 20.13
C ALA A 81 1.41 7.16 21.40
N PHE A 82 0.63 8.23 21.27
CA PHE A 82 0.13 9.01 22.41
C PHE A 82 -0.83 8.22 23.30
N VAL A 83 -1.58 7.27 22.77
CA VAL A 83 -2.49 6.42 23.56
C VAL A 83 -1.82 5.11 23.96
N GLY A 84 -1.19 4.43 23.00
CA GLY A 84 -0.62 3.10 23.19
C GLY A 84 0.60 3.09 24.12
N VAL A 85 1.50 4.08 24.00
CA VAL A 85 2.71 4.12 24.84
C VAL A 85 2.34 4.34 26.31
N PRO A 86 1.52 5.35 26.70
CA PRO A 86 1.13 5.52 28.10
C PRO A 86 0.36 4.31 28.67
N LEU A 87 -0.56 3.72 27.89
CA LEU A 87 -1.28 2.52 28.33
C LEU A 87 -0.33 1.34 28.54
N GLY A 88 0.64 1.13 27.63
CA GLY A 88 1.66 0.11 27.76
C GLY A 88 2.55 0.31 28.98
N VAL A 89 3.00 1.55 29.23
CA VAL A 89 3.78 1.90 30.42
C VAL A 89 2.96 1.68 31.70
N LEU A 90 1.70 2.10 31.73
CA LEU A 90 0.81 1.92 32.88
C LEU A 90 0.59 0.43 33.20
N ALA A 91 0.37 -0.38 32.16
CA ALA A 91 0.22 -1.83 32.30
C ALA A 91 1.51 -2.47 32.84
N ALA A 92 2.67 -2.04 32.35
CA ALA A 92 3.98 -2.54 32.82
C ALA A 92 4.26 -2.18 34.29
N VAL A 93 3.96 -0.93 34.70
CA VAL A 93 4.15 -0.48 36.09
C VAL A 93 3.17 -1.19 37.04
N ARG A 94 1.93 -1.41 36.63
CA ARG A 94 0.90 -2.10 37.43
C ARG A 94 0.75 -3.57 37.04
N ARG A 95 1.88 -4.26 36.83
CA ARG A 95 1.91 -5.64 36.38
C ARG A 95 1.05 -6.54 37.29
N GLY A 96 0.22 -7.38 36.67
CA GLY A 96 -0.68 -8.30 37.37
C GLY A 96 -1.97 -7.68 37.90
N SER A 97 -2.17 -6.37 37.69
CA SER A 97 -3.44 -5.71 38.02
C SER A 97 -4.49 -5.91 36.92
N ILE A 98 -5.76 -5.58 37.25
CA ILE A 98 -6.85 -5.55 36.28
C ILE A 98 -6.54 -4.59 35.12
N VAL A 99 -5.88 -3.46 35.38
CA VAL A 99 -5.50 -2.48 34.34
C VAL A 99 -4.58 -3.12 33.32
N ASP A 100 -3.56 -3.84 33.79
CA ASP A 100 -2.62 -4.57 32.93
C ASP A 100 -3.32 -5.63 32.08
N GLN A 101 -4.24 -6.39 32.68
CA GLN A 101 -5.00 -7.41 31.97
C GLN A 101 -5.94 -6.83 30.91
N VAL A 102 -6.63 -5.72 31.20
CA VAL A 102 -7.48 -5.01 30.23
C VAL A 102 -6.67 -4.48 29.05
N VAL A 103 -5.54 -3.80 29.32
CA VAL A 103 -4.66 -3.28 28.27
C VAL A 103 -4.14 -4.41 27.38
N ARG A 104 -3.74 -5.55 27.96
CA ARG A 104 -3.31 -6.73 27.18
C ARG A 104 -4.41 -7.29 26.30
N VAL A 105 -5.63 -7.43 26.81
CA VAL A 105 -6.76 -7.95 26.02
C VAL A 105 -7.08 -7.02 24.85
N ILE A 106 -7.15 -5.71 25.09
CA ILE A 106 -7.38 -4.72 24.03
C ILE A 106 -6.27 -4.77 22.98
N GLY A 107 -5.01 -4.82 23.42
CA GLY A 107 -3.86 -4.94 22.53
C GLY A 107 -3.88 -6.23 21.68
N LEU A 108 -4.25 -7.36 22.30
CA LEU A 108 -4.40 -8.64 21.61
C LEU A 108 -5.51 -8.60 20.56
N ILE A 109 -6.65 -7.99 20.87
CA ILE A 109 -7.74 -7.81 19.89
C ILE A 109 -7.24 -6.96 18.72
N GLY A 110 -6.63 -5.80 19.01
CA GLY A 110 -6.12 -4.91 17.96
C GLY A 110 -5.08 -5.57 17.05
N TYR A 111 -4.24 -6.45 17.61
CA TYR A 111 -3.22 -7.18 16.85
C TYR A 111 -3.77 -8.39 16.08
N SER A 112 -4.72 -9.12 16.68
CA SER A 112 -5.19 -10.41 16.14
C SER A 112 -6.33 -10.25 15.13
N VAL A 113 -7.04 -9.13 15.16
CA VAL A 113 -8.16 -8.89 14.25
C VAL A 113 -7.65 -8.41 12.90
N PRO A 114 -8.13 -8.99 11.78
CA PRO A 114 -7.75 -8.53 10.45
C PRO A 114 -8.14 -7.07 10.22
N ILE A 115 -7.20 -6.27 9.69
CA ILE A 115 -7.38 -4.83 9.47
C ILE A 115 -8.59 -4.53 8.58
N PHE A 116 -8.83 -5.33 7.53
CA PHE A 116 -9.99 -5.14 6.65
C PHE A 116 -11.31 -5.26 7.40
N TRP A 117 -11.40 -6.13 8.41
CA TRP A 117 -12.61 -6.33 9.20
C TRP A 117 -12.87 -5.12 10.10
N LEU A 118 -11.82 -4.56 10.72
CA LEU A 118 -11.91 -3.30 11.48
C LEU A 118 -12.34 -2.13 10.60
N ALA A 119 -11.85 -2.07 9.35
CA ALA A 119 -12.25 -1.05 8.39
C ALA A 119 -13.75 -1.15 8.04
N LEU A 120 -14.26 -2.37 7.82
CA LEU A 120 -15.68 -2.61 7.55
C LEU A 120 -16.57 -2.22 8.73
N ILE A 121 -16.18 -2.57 9.96
CA ILE A 121 -16.93 -2.17 11.16
C ILE A 121 -16.91 -0.65 11.34
N SER A 122 -15.74 -0.03 11.18
CA SER A 122 -15.62 1.42 11.23
C SER A 122 -16.54 2.08 10.22
N LEU A 123 -16.63 1.54 9.00
CA LEU A 123 -17.57 2.04 7.99
C LEU A 123 -19.01 1.93 8.49
N VAL A 124 -19.44 0.78 9.02
CA VAL A 124 -20.80 0.63 9.56
C VAL A 124 -21.09 1.64 10.68
N ILE A 125 -20.18 1.79 11.64
CA ILE A 125 -20.36 2.67 12.78
C ILE A 125 -20.37 4.14 12.35
N PHE A 126 -19.31 4.59 11.68
CA PHE A 126 -19.10 6.01 11.38
C PHE A 126 -19.90 6.52 10.18
N TYR A 127 -20.13 5.67 9.17
CA TYR A 127 -20.83 6.09 7.95
C TYR A 127 -22.32 5.73 7.94
N ALA A 128 -22.71 4.57 8.49
CA ALA A 128 -24.11 4.14 8.46
C ALA A 128 -24.91 4.59 9.69
N GLN A 129 -24.33 4.55 10.89
CA GLN A 129 -25.04 4.91 12.13
C GLN A 129 -24.82 6.35 12.60
N LEU A 130 -23.62 6.90 12.39
CA LEU A 130 -23.26 8.28 12.79
C LEU A 130 -23.59 9.35 11.72
N ARG A 131 -24.67 9.15 10.95
CA ARG A 131 -25.15 10.11 9.95
C ARG A 131 -25.65 11.40 10.58
#